data_AF-A0A7S4LA75-F1
#
_entry.id   AF-A0A7S4LA75-F1
#
_cell.length_a   1.000
_cell.length_b   1.000
_cell.length_c   1.000
_cell.angle_alpha   90.00
_cell.angle_beta   90.00
_cell.angle_gamma   90.00
#
_symmetry.space_group_name_H-M   'P 1'
#
loop_
_entity.id
_entity.type
_entity.pdbx_description
1 polymer ?
#
loop_
_entity_poly.entity_id
_entity_poly.type
_entity_poly.pdbx_seq_one_letter_code
_entity_poly.pdbx_strand_id
1 'polypeptide(L)'
;MATIHAIDNATGLLPYTSKQYHKLLRLSQAALLALKVEVRARCHFFLQPFTDWNYHQESDSMEPSPFVTQYNADVARFHSMICQHLRPSAYALLFDTIPELVAHHLIHKLPHIPNQCINSIGIKQLRRNLFALQQNLATMAGNQEECFNRVRKYYELLTLTSKELLRRVHQGHEGVMFTLGQYEAILSIKTELHTPNSHDLSQLRTLHHQHMFKKPEAQGQAPDT
;
A
#
# COMPACT_ATOMS: atom_id res chain seq x y z
N MET A 1 -26.99 10.22 -26.66
CA MET A 1 -26.46 11.41 -27.38
C MET A 1 -27.48 12.05 -28.32
N ALA A 2 -28.37 11.31 -28.98
CA ALA A 2 -29.37 11.88 -29.89
C ALA A 2 -30.46 12.75 -29.22
N THR A 3 -30.81 12.47 -27.96
CA THR A 3 -31.90 13.18 -27.25
C THR A 3 -31.51 14.58 -26.73
N ILE A 4 -30.20 14.88 -26.64
CA ILE A 4 -29.70 16.18 -26.14
C ILE A 4 -29.64 17.20 -27.29
N HIS A 5 -29.26 16.78 -28.50
CA HIS A 5 -29.15 17.67 -29.66
C HIS A 5 -30.51 18.21 -30.16
N ALA A 6 -31.62 17.52 -29.89
CA ALA A 6 -32.95 17.98 -30.29
C ALA A 6 -33.48 19.15 -29.43
N ILE A 7 -32.90 19.37 -28.25
CA ILE A 7 -33.32 20.44 -27.32
C ILE A 7 -32.56 21.75 -27.63
N ASP A 8 -31.37 21.66 -28.24
CA ASP A 8 -30.42 22.77 -28.42
C ASP A 8 -30.92 23.94 -29.29
N ASN A 9 -31.95 23.76 -30.13
CA ASN A 9 -32.31 24.77 -31.14
C ASN A 9 -33.53 25.64 -30.81
N ALA A 10 -34.26 25.41 -29.71
CA ALA A 10 -35.61 25.99 -29.57
C ALA A 10 -35.76 27.24 -28.67
N THR A 11 -34.79 27.63 -27.82
CA THR A 11 -35.12 28.59 -26.73
C THR A 11 -34.10 29.67 -26.35
N GLY A 12 -32.88 29.73 -26.92
CA GLY A 12 -31.89 30.76 -26.53
C GLY A 12 -31.42 30.73 -25.06
N LEU A 13 -32.02 29.87 -24.23
CA LEU A 13 -31.73 29.63 -22.81
C LEU A 13 -30.54 28.67 -22.60
N LEU A 14 -30.19 27.88 -23.61
CA LEU A 14 -29.19 26.80 -23.54
C LEU A 14 -27.73 27.21 -23.30
N PRO A 15 -27.23 28.34 -23.85
CA PRO A 15 -25.85 28.76 -23.57
C PRO A 15 -25.66 29.17 -22.10
N TYR A 16 -26.68 29.80 -21.50
CA TYR A 16 -26.65 30.27 -20.12
C TYR A 16 -26.81 29.11 -19.13
N THR A 17 -27.75 28.20 -19.38
CA THR A 17 -27.92 26.97 -18.59
C THR A 17 -26.70 26.06 -18.72
N SER A 18 -26.06 26.00 -19.90
CA SER A 18 -24.78 25.30 -20.09
C SER A 18 -23.68 25.92 -19.23
N LYS A 19 -23.50 27.24 -19.20
CA LYS A 19 -22.47 27.88 -18.36
C LYS A 19 -22.69 27.64 -16.87
N GLN A 20 -23.94 27.71 -16.40
CA GLN A 20 -24.29 27.42 -15.01
C GLN A 20 -24.08 25.94 -14.67
N TYR A 21 -24.48 25.03 -15.56
CA TYR A 21 -24.24 23.59 -15.44
C TYR A 21 -22.75 23.27 -15.31
N HIS A 22 -21.90 23.83 -16.17
CA HIS A 22 -20.45 23.64 -16.08
C HIS A 22 -19.86 24.17 -14.77
N LYS A 23 -20.39 25.29 -14.24
CA LYS A 23 -19.97 25.81 -12.94
C LYS A 23 -20.34 24.86 -11.80
N LEU A 24 -21.56 24.33 -11.79
CA LEU A 24 -22.01 23.35 -10.80
C LEU A 24 -21.23 22.03 -10.90
N LEU A 25 -20.95 21.57 -12.12
CA LEU A 25 -20.13 20.38 -12.34
C LEU A 25 -18.72 20.56 -11.80
N ARG A 26 -18.08 21.70 -12.05
CA ARG A 26 -16.75 22.02 -11.50
C ARG A 26 -16.74 22.07 -9.98
N LEU A 27 -17.77 22.64 -9.35
CA LEU A 27 -17.90 22.66 -7.88
C LEU A 27 -18.05 21.25 -7.32
N SER A 28 -18.86 20.41 -7.96
CA SER A 28 -19.03 19.00 -7.58
C SER A 28 -17.71 18.21 -7.69
N GLN A 29 -16.98 18.39 -8.79
CA GLN A 29 -15.66 17.77 -8.99
C GLN A 29 -14.64 18.24 -7.94
N ALA A 30 -14.60 19.53 -7.65
CA ALA A 30 -13.72 20.09 -6.62
C ALA A 30 -14.05 19.54 -5.23
N ALA A 31 -15.35 19.41 -4.90
CA ALA A 31 -15.80 18.83 -3.64
C ALA A 31 -15.40 17.34 -3.51
N LEU A 32 -15.61 16.54 -4.56
CA LEU A 32 -15.17 15.14 -4.58
C LEU A 32 -13.66 15.00 -4.46
N LEU A 33 -12.89 15.88 -5.12
CA LEU A 33 -11.44 15.89 -5.00
C LEU A 33 -11.00 16.24 -3.58
N ALA A 34 -11.60 17.26 -2.96
CA ALA A 34 -11.31 17.63 -1.58
C ALA A 34 -11.61 16.47 -0.61
N LEU A 35 -12.72 15.77 -0.80
CA LEU A 35 -13.04 14.57 -0.03
C LEU A 35 -12.02 13.44 -0.25
N LYS A 36 -11.56 13.22 -1.49
CA LYS A 36 -10.53 12.20 -1.77
C LYS A 36 -9.20 12.55 -1.10
N VAL A 37 -8.83 13.83 -1.09
CA VAL A 37 -7.64 14.32 -0.36
C VAL A 37 -7.80 14.10 1.14
N GLU A 38 -8.96 14.42 1.71
CA GLU A 38 -9.27 14.22 3.12
C GLU A 38 -9.11 12.75 3.55
N VAL A 39 -9.66 11.79 2.80
CA VAL A 39 -9.52 10.36 3.13
C VAL A 39 -8.06 9.91 3.07
N ARG A 40 -7.29 10.37 2.07
CA ARG A 40 -5.86 10.05 1.94
C ARG A 40 -5.03 10.69 3.05
N ALA A 41 -5.37 11.92 3.45
CA ALA A 41 -4.73 12.60 4.56
C ALA A 41 -4.96 11.85 5.88
N ARG A 42 -6.20 11.38 6.13
CA ARG A 42 -6.52 10.53 7.29
C ARG A 42 -5.64 9.28 7.32
N CYS A 43 -5.52 8.57 6.20
CA CYS A 43 -4.60 7.42 6.10
C CYS A 43 -3.16 7.78 6.48
N HIS A 44 -2.65 8.95 6.08
CA HIS A 44 -1.29 9.37 6.40
C HIS A 44 -1.10 9.71 7.88
N PHE A 45 -1.99 10.54 8.45
CA PHE A 45 -1.86 11.05 9.82
C PHE A 45 -2.16 9.97 10.87
N PHE A 46 -3.20 9.17 10.67
CA PHE A 46 -3.58 8.13 11.65
C PHE A 46 -2.65 6.92 11.63
N LEU A 47 -1.94 6.67 10.53
CA LEU A 47 -0.87 5.66 10.48
C LEU A 47 0.51 6.23 10.81
N GLN A 48 0.63 7.52 11.16
CA GLN A 48 1.89 8.07 11.65
C GLN A 48 2.46 7.31 12.87
N PRO A 49 1.65 6.90 13.87
CA PRO A 49 2.16 6.15 15.02
C PRO A 49 2.77 4.79 14.67
N PHE A 50 2.59 4.28 13.45
CA PHE A 50 3.24 3.05 12.99
C PHE A 50 4.76 3.10 13.14
N THR A 51 5.39 4.26 12.91
CA THR A 51 6.84 4.41 13.08
C THR A 51 7.27 4.75 14.50
N ASP A 52 6.33 5.07 15.38
CA ASP A 52 6.60 5.40 16.78
C ASP A 52 6.30 4.21 17.72
N TRP A 53 5.60 3.20 17.19
CA TRP A 53 5.20 2.02 17.95
C TRP A 53 6.39 1.11 18.26
N ASN A 54 6.46 0.64 19.52
CA ASN A 54 7.46 -0.34 19.93
C ASN A 54 7.07 -1.76 19.48
N TYR A 55 7.81 -2.29 18.50
CA TYR A 55 7.68 -3.67 18.03
C TYR A 55 8.70 -4.63 18.67
N HIS A 56 9.42 -4.19 19.70
CA HIS A 56 10.17 -5.07 20.58
C HIS A 56 9.36 -5.28 21.85
N GLN A 57 8.46 -6.28 21.83
CA GLN A 57 7.46 -6.49 22.87
C GLN A 57 7.84 -7.66 23.78
N GLU A 58 7.59 -7.56 25.08
CA GLU A 58 7.86 -8.65 26.04
C GLU A 58 6.72 -9.69 26.09
N SER A 59 5.50 -9.27 25.75
CA SER A 59 4.30 -10.10 25.81
C SER A 59 3.49 -10.03 24.51
N ASP A 60 2.94 -11.16 24.09
CA ASP A 60 2.05 -11.24 22.93
C ASP A 60 0.63 -10.79 23.30
N SER A 61 0.02 -9.98 22.44
CA SER A 61 -1.39 -9.56 22.55
C SER A 61 -2.18 -10.21 21.43
N MET A 62 -3.46 -10.53 21.65
CA MET A 62 -4.34 -10.99 20.57
C MET A 62 -4.97 -9.83 19.79
N GLU A 63 -4.84 -8.60 20.28
CA GLU A 63 -5.47 -7.42 19.71
C GLU A 63 -4.54 -6.67 18.73
N PRO A 64 -5.10 -5.96 17.73
CA PRO A 64 -4.33 -5.00 16.95
C PRO A 64 -3.86 -3.83 17.83
N SER A 65 -2.83 -3.11 17.38
CA SER A 65 -2.32 -1.94 18.09
C SER A 65 -3.41 -0.87 18.21
N PRO A 66 -3.47 -0.10 19.32
CA PRO A 66 -4.50 0.93 19.53
C PRO A 66 -4.62 1.95 18.39
N PHE A 67 -3.50 2.34 17.77
CA PHE A 67 -3.53 3.26 16.63
C PHE A 67 -4.24 2.68 15.40
N VAL A 68 -4.18 1.36 15.19
CA VAL A 68 -4.90 0.66 14.10
C VAL A 68 -6.39 0.64 14.41
N THR A 69 -6.76 0.34 15.65
CA THR A 69 -8.16 0.39 16.09
C THR A 69 -8.74 1.80 15.94
N GLN A 70 -7.97 2.83 16.32
CA GLN A 70 -8.37 4.22 16.17
C GLN A 70 -8.53 4.64 14.71
N TYR A 71 -7.58 4.26 13.84
CA TYR A 71 -7.70 4.49 12.41
C TYR A 71 -8.94 3.80 11.84
N ASN A 72 -9.18 2.54 12.20
CA ASN A 72 -10.31 1.77 11.71
C ASN A 72 -11.65 2.42 12.08
N ALA A 73 -11.78 2.86 13.32
CA ALA A 73 -12.97 3.57 13.79
C ALA A 73 -13.17 4.92 13.07
N ASP A 74 -12.10 5.69 12.87
CA ASP A 74 -12.16 6.99 12.17
C ASP A 74 -12.61 6.83 10.72
N VAL A 75 -11.95 5.95 9.96
CA VAL A 75 -12.26 5.76 8.53
C VAL A 75 -13.65 5.18 8.33
N ALA A 76 -14.09 4.24 9.20
CA ALA A 76 -15.43 3.67 9.13
C ALA A 76 -16.52 4.70 9.47
N ARG A 77 -16.28 5.57 10.45
CA ARG A 77 -17.17 6.70 10.77
C ARG A 77 -17.26 7.67 9.61
N PHE A 78 -16.11 8.02 9.00
CA PHE A 78 -16.06 8.92 7.86
C PHE A 78 -16.79 8.33 6.64
N HIS A 79 -16.56 7.06 6.31
CA HIS A 79 -17.28 6.33 5.27
C HIS A 79 -18.79 6.36 5.50
N SER A 80 -19.25 6.02 6.72
CA SER A 80 -20.68 6.01 7.06
C SER A 80 -21.34 7.37 6.90
N MET A 81 -20.62 8.46 7.21
CA MET A 81 -21.11 9.82 7.02
C MET A 81 -21.22 10.19 5.54
N ILE A 82 -20.21 9.85 4.74
CA ILE A 82 -20.17 10.17 3.31
C ILE A 82 -21.21 9.40 2.50
N CYS A 83 -21.44 8.13 2.83
CA CYS A 83 -22.42 7.28 2.16
C CYS A 83 -23.87 7.79 2.29
N GLN A 84 -24.17 8.66 3.26
CA GLN A 84 -25.48 9.31 3.40
C GLN A 84 -25.71 10.43 2.38
N HIS A 85 -24.62 10.99 1.83
CA HIS A 85 -24.67 12.20 1.00
C HIS A 85 -24.27 11.94 -0.46
N LEU A 86 -23.60 10.81 -0.73
CA LEU A 86 -23.09 10.46 -2.05
C LEU A 86 -23.71 9.18 -2.59
N ARG A 87 -23.85 9.12 -3.92
CA ARG A 87 -24.23 7.88 -4.62
C ARG A 87 -23.12 6.82 -4.50
N PRO A 88 -23.43 5.52 -4.61
CA PRO A 88 -22.45 4.44 -4.52
C PRO A 88 -21.20 4.58 -5.38
N SER A 89 -21.35 4.98 -6.64
CA SER A 89 -20.22 5.20 -7.53
C SER A 89 -19.30 6.35 -7.08
N ALA A 90 -19.83 7.36 -6.40
CA ALA A 90 -19.07 8.51 -5.97
C ALA A 90 -18.25 8.20 -4.71
N TYR A 91 -18.82 7.54 -3.69
CA TYR A 91 -18.01 7.15 -2.54
C TYR A 91 -17.05 5.99 -2.88
N ALA A 92 -17.40 5.06 -3.76
CA ALA A 92 -16.45 4.04 -4.23
C ALA A 92 -15.16 4.67 -4.80
N LEU A 93 -15.29 5.74 -5.60
CA LEU A 93 -14.17 6.52 -6.12
C LEU A 93 -13.32 7.21 -5.03
N LEU A 94 -13.88 7.49 -3.85
CA LEU A 94 -13.13 8.10 -2.74
C LEU A 94 -12.26 7.07 -2.01
N PHE A 95 -12.76 5.83 -1.87
CA PHE A 95 -12.13 4.80 -1.05
C PHE A 95 -11.34 3.75 -1.85
N ASP A 96 -11.54 3.65 -3.17
CA ASP A 96 -10.90 2.69 -4.09
C ASP A 96 -9.38 2.53 -3.91
N THR A 97 -8.69 3.65 -3.71
CA THR A 97 -7.22 3.73 -3.66
C THR A 97 -6.66 3.66 -2.24
N ILE A 98 -7.52 3.60 -1.21
CA ILE A 98 -7.07 3.59 0.19
C ILE A 98 -6.37 2.28 0.57
N PRO A 99 -6.85 1.08 0.18
CA PRO A 99 -6.15 -0.16 0.46
C PRO A 99 -4.72 -0.16 -0.09
N GLU A 100 -4.54 0.30 -1.33
CA GLU A 100 -3.21 0.41 -1.96
C GLU A 100 -2.33 1.45 -1.25
N LEU A 101 -2.89 2.60 -0.86
CA LEU A 101 -2.16 3.63 -0.11
C LEU A 101 -1.69 3.11 1.25
N VAL A 102 -2.55 2.39 1.98
CA VAL A 102 -2.20 1.75 3.26
C VAL A 102 -1.10 0.72 3.04
N ALA A 103 -1.24 -0.17 2.05
CA ALA A 103 -0.24 -1.18 1.75
C ALA A 103 1.13 -0.57 1.41
N HIS A 104 1.14 0.49 0.58
CA HIS A 104 2.34 1.25 0.27
C HIS A 104 2.97 1.85 1.54
N HIS A 105 2.15 2.46 2.40
CA HIS A 105 2.61 3.09 3.64
C HIS A 105 3.27 2.08 4.58
N LEU A 106 2.65 0.91 4.77
CA LEU A 106 3.14 -0.15 5.65
C LEU A 106 4.52 -0.68 5.19
N ILE A 107 4.71 -0.88 3.88
CA ILE A 107 5.99 -1.32 3.31
C ILE A 107 7.04 -0.21 3.43
N HIS A 108 6.68 1.01 3.04
CA HIS A 108 7.61 2.14 3.00
C HIS A 108 8.05 2.58 4.40
N LYS A 109 7.16 2.51 5.40
CA LYS A 109 7.46 3.00 6.75
C LYS A 109 8.10 1.97 7.67
N LEU A 110 8.04 0.68 7.34
CA LEU A 110 8.65 -0.38 8.15
C LEU A 110 10.12 -0.09 8.56
N PRO A 111 11.00 0.43 7.68
CA PRO A 111 12.41 0.68 8.03
C PRO A 111 12.62 1.88 8.96
N HIS A 112 11.57 2.68 9.20
CA HIS A 112 11.58 3.86 10.06
C HIS A 112 11.07 3.57 11.47
N ILE A 113 10.79 2.30 11.81
CA ILE A 113 10.45 1.87 13.17
C ILE A 113 11.60 2.20 14.14
N PRO A 114 11.33 2.57 15.41
CA PRO A 114 12.33 3.09 16.32
C PRO A 114 13.42 2.05 16.58
N ASN A 115 14.68 2.50 16.61
CA ASN A 115 15.86 1.65 16.78
C ASN A 115 15.97 0.49 15.76
N GLN A 116 15.13 0.50 14.72
CA GLN A 116 15.03 -0.55 13.69
C GLN A 116 15.01 -1.96 14.29
N CYS A 117 14.36 -2.17 15.44
CA CYS A 117 14.36 -3.45 16.13
C CYS A 117 12.95 -4.03 16.26
N ILE A 118 12.77 -5.26 15.77
CA ILE A 118 11.49 -5.97 15.74
C ILE A 118 11.74 -7.41 16.18
N ASN A 119 11.13 -7.83 17.27
CA ASN A 119 11.22 -9.22 17.73
C ASN A 119 10.08 -10.09 17.16
N SER A 120 10.09 -11.39 17.43
CA SER A 120 9.08 -12.31 16.85
C SER A 120 7.65 -11.94 17.25
N ILE A 121 7.45 -11.43 18.46
CA ILE A 121 6.16 -10.92 18.95
C ILE A 121 5.73 -9.68 18.15
N GLY A 122 6.64 -8.74 17.92
CA GLY A 122 6.39 -7.57 17.07
C GLY A 122 6.00 -7.93 15.64
N ILE A 123 6.61 -8.97 15.05
CA ILE A 123 6.22 -9.47 13.72
C ILE A 123 4.77 -9.99 13.73
N LYS A 124 4.36 -10.71 14.79
CA LYS A 124 2.95 -11.12 14.94
C LYS A 124 2.03 -9.91 15.09
N GLN A 125 2.45 -8.87 15.83
CA GLN A 125 1.69 -7.63 15.96
C GLN A 125 1.51 -6.92 14.62
N LEU A 126 2.57 -6.84 13.80
CA LEU A 126 2.50 -6.30 12.43
C LEU A 126 1.48 -7.06 11.57
N ARG A 127 1.46 -8.40 11.65
CA ARG A 127 0.50 -9.24 10.93
C ARG A 127 -0.94 -9.03 11.41
N ARG A 128 -1.17 -8.93 12.73
CA ARG A 128 -2.49 -8.60 13.30
C ARG A 128 -2.97 -7.23 12.86
N ASN A 129 -2.11 -6.22 12.92
CA ASN A 129 -2.39 -4.86 12.46
C ASN A 129 -2.82 -4.87 10.99
N LEU A 130 -2.06 -5.55 10.13
CA LEU A 130 -2.38 -5.71 8.71
C LEU A 130 -3.74 -6.39 8.50
N PHE A 131 -4.02 -7.47 9.23
CA PHE A 131 -5.30 -8.19 9.12
C PHE A 131 -6.48 -7.29 9.53
N ALA A 132 -6.37 -6.58 10.65
CA ALA A 132 -7.41 -5.65 11.11
C ALA A 132 -7.64 -4.49 10.12
N LEU A 133 -6.58 -3.93 9.52
CA LEU A 133 -6.68 -2.91 8.48
C LEU A 133 -7.41 -3.45 7.25
N GLN A 134 -7.01 -4.63 6.78
CA GLN A 134 -7.61 -5.26 5.62
C GLN A 134 -9.10 -5.55 5.82
N GLN A 135 -9.47 -6.16 6.95
CA GLN A 135 -10.87 -6.50 7.24
C GLN A 135 -11.76 -5.25 7.23
N ASN A 136 -11.30 -4.17 7.88
CA ASN A 136 -12.05 -2.93 7.90
C ASN A 136 -12.18 -2.33 6.48
N LEU A 137 -11.06 -2.21 5.75
CA LEU A 137 -11.06 -1.61 4.41
C LEU A 137 -11.86 -2.39 3.37
N ALA A 138 -11.93 -3.72 3.51
CA ALA A 138 -12.73 -4.56 2.62
C ALA A 138 -14.23 -4.21 2.67
N THR A 139 -14.73 -3.71 3.81
CA THR A 139 -16.14 -3.29 3.94
C THR A 139 -16.46 -2.01 3.16
N MET A 140 -15.44 -1.22 2.80
CA MET A 140 -15.58 0.11 2.17
C MET A 140 -15.16 0.11 0.70
N ALA A 141 -14.04 -0.53 0.38
CA ALA A 141 -13.39 -0.49 -0.94
C ALA A 141 -13.41 -1.84 -1.67
N GLY A 142 -14.11 -2.84 -1.12
CA GLY A 142 -14.11 -4.21 -1.62
C GLY A 142 -12.81 -4.95 -1.31
N ASN A 143 -12.75 -6.23 -1.70
CA ASN A 143 -11.59 -7.07 -1.40
C ASN A 143 -10.38 -6.70 -2.27
N GLN A 144 -9.32 -6.18 -1.65
CA GLN A 144 -8.05 -5.82 -2.27
C GLN A 144 -6.93 -6.77 -1.83
N GLU A 145 -7.14 -8.07 -2.03
CA GLU A 145 -6.26 -9.12 -1.50
C GLU A 145 -4.82 -8.99 -2.04
N GLU A 146 -4.65 -8.60 -3.30
CA GLU A 146 -3.32 -8.50 -3.93
C GLU A 146 -2.40 -7.51 -3.23
N CYS A 147 -2.90 -6.31 -2.89
CA CYS A 147 -2.07 -5.28 -2.26
C CYS A 147 -1.66 -5.69 -0.84
N PHE A 148 -2.55 -6.29 -0.06
CA PHE A 148 -2.23 -6.78 1.28
C PHE A 148 -1.38 -8.05 1.26
N ASN A 149 -1.55 -8.91 0.27
CA ASN A 149 -0.67 -10.07 0.07
C ASN A 149 0.78 -9.64 -0.16
N ARG A 150 1.00 -8.54 -0.91
CA ARG A 150 2.33 -7.95 -1.05
C ARG A 150 2.93 -7.52 0.29
N VAL A 151 2.14 -6.92 1.19
CA VAL A 151 2.60 -6.56 2.54
C VAL A 151 2.92 -7.79 3.37
N ARG A 152 2.09 -8.84 3.33
CA ARG A 152 2.34 -10.11 4.05
C ARG A 152 3.67 -10.73 3.62
N LYS A 153 3.88 -10.87 2.32
CA LYS A 153 5.14 -11.36 1.74
C LYS A 153 6.34 -10.52 2.13
N TYR A 154 6.16 -9.20 2.31
CA TYR A 154 7.21 -8.30 2.77
C TYR A 154 7.54 -8.54 4.25
N TYR A 155 6.54 -8.67 5.10
CA TYR A 155 6.73 -8.96 6.53
C TYR A 155 7.28 -10.38 6.78
N GLU A 156 7.04 -11.33 5.89
CA GLU A 156 7.70 -12.65 5.92
C GLU A 156 9.22 -12.56 5.71
N LEU A 157 9.73 -11.50 5.10
CA LEU A 157 11.18 -11.30 4.98
C LEU A 157 11.84 -11.05 6.34
N LEU A 158 11.11 -10.50 7.32
CA LEU A 158 11.59 -10.31 8.69
C LEU A 158 11.79 -11.63 9.44
N THR A 159 11.23 -12.73 8.94
CA THR A 159 11.36 -14.06 9.56
C THR A 159 12.43 -14.92 8.90
N LEU A 160 13.32 -14.32 8.10
CA LEU A 160 14.43 -15.01 7.46
C LEU A 160 15.76 -14.58 8.07
N THR A 161 16.75 -15.47 8.04
CA THR A 161 18.15 -15.09 8.24
C THR A 161 18.67 -14.30 7.04
N SER A 162 19.77 -13.56 7.22
CA SER A 162 20.46 -12.87 6.13
C SER A 162 20.81 -13.80 4.96
N LYS A 163 21.28 -15.02 5.26
CA LYS A 163 21.64 -16.01 4.23
C LYS A 163 20.44 -16.44 3.39
N GLU A 164 19.27 -16.61 4.02
CA GLU A 164 18.04 -16.95 3.30
C GLU A 164 17.51 -15.78 2.49
N LEU A 165 17.64 -14.53 2.97
CA LEU A 165 17.32 -13.32 2.20
C LEU A 165 18.19 -13.20 0.95
N LEU A 166 19.51 -13.35 1.10
CA LEU A 166 20.45 -13.31 -0.02
C LEU A 166 20.18 -14.43 -1.02
N ARG A 167 19.90 -15.64 -0.54
CA ARG A 167 19.48 -16.77 -1.38
C ARG A 167 18.18 -16.48 -2.12
N ARG A 168 17.19 -15.86 -1.47
CA ARG A 168 15.91 -15.48 -2.09
C ARG A 168 16.13 -14.53 -3.27
N VAL A 169 17.01 -13.54 -3.10
CA VAL A 169 17.37 -12.59 -4.16
C VAL A 169 18.14 -13.29 -5.28
N HIS A 170 19.02 -14.22 -4.93
CA HIS A 170 19.82 -14.99 -5.90
C HIS A 170 19.02 -16.03 -6.70
N GLN A 171 18.00 -16.65 -6.11
CA GLN A 171 17.20 -17.70 -6.75
C GLN A 171 16.07 -17.16 -7.63
N GLY A 172 15.91 -15.84 -7.74
CA GLY A 172 14.81 -15.21 -8.47
C GLY A 172 14.89 -15.39 -9.99
N HIS A 173 14.42 -16.53 -10.50
CA HIS A 173 14.03 -16.70 -11.91
C HIS A 173 12.58 -16.25 -12.17
N GLU A 174 11.77 -16.04 -11.11
CA GLU A 174 10.39 -15.55 -11.20
C GLU A 174 10.23 -14.27 -10.38
N GLY A 175 10.52 -13.12 -11.02
CA GLY A 175 10.10 -11.79 -10.57
C GLY A 175 10.66 -11.35 -9.21
N VAL A 176 11.64 -10.46 -9.23
CA VAL A 176 12.07 -9.68 -8.07
C VAL A 176 10.86 -8.94 -7.47
N MET A 177 10.19 -9.53 -6.46
CA MET A 177 8.90 -9.01 -5.92
C MET A 177 9.04 -7.67 -5.19
N PHE A 178 10.24 -7.36 -4.70
CA PHE A 178 10.57 -6.14 -3.99
C PHE A 178 11.82 -5.51 -4.58
N THR A 179 11.90 -4.19 -4.55
CA THR A 179 13.08 -3.44 -5.04
C THR A 179 14.33 -3.76 -4.21
N LEU A 180 15.53 -3.51 -4.76
CA LEU A 180 16.78 -3.60 -4.00
C LEU A 180 16.71 -2.83 -2.68
N GLY A 181 16.25 -1.57 -2.72
CA GLY A 181 16.13 -0.74 -1.51
C GLY A 181 15.19 -1.33 -0.46
N GLN A 182 14.16 -2.06 -0.87
CA GLN A 182 13.26 -2.77 0.06
C GLN A 182 13.97 -3.97 0.71
N TYR A 183 14.78 -4.73 -0.03
CA TYR A 183 15.58 -5.80 0.57
C TYR A 183 16.68 -5.26 1.51
N GLU A 184 17.36 -4.19 1.12
CA GLU A 184 18.34 -3.49 1.97
C GLU A 184 17.68 -3.01 3.26
N ALA A 185 16.46 -2.47 3.15
CA ALA A 185 15.72 -2.00 4.30
C ALA A 185 15.37 -3.13 5.27
N ILE A 186 15.00 -4.33 4.79
CA ILE A 186 14.81 -5.50 5.66
C ILE A 186 16.11 -5.90 6.36
N LEU A 187 17.25 -5.93 5.64
CA LEU A 187 18.55 -6.24 6.24
C LEU A 187 18.99 -5.19 7.27
N SER A 188 18.51 -3.94 7.15
CA SER A 188 18.78 -2.88 8.12
C SER A 188 17.96 -2.98 9.41
N ILE A 189 16.90 -3.80 9.43
CA ILE A 189 16.08 -4.03 10.62
C ILE A 189 16.69 -5.18 11.43
N LYS A 190 17.01 -4.95 12.70
CA LYS A 190 17.42 -5.99 13.64
C LYS A 190 16.22 -6.85 14.04
N THR A 191 16.37 -8.16 13.87
CA THR A 191 15.42 -9.17 14.37
C THR A 191 16.14 -10.16 15.29
N GLU A 192 15.43 -11.18 15.76
CA GLU A 192 16.02 -12.32 16.46
C GLU A 192 16.88 -13.20 15.53
N LEU A 193 16.60 -13.18 14.22
CA LEU A 193 17.22 -14.06 13.22
C LEU A 193 18.36 -13.38 12.45
N HIS A 194 18.40 -12.05 12.42
CA HIS A 194 19.48 -11.31 11.77
C HIS A 194 19.77 -9.97 12.43
N THR A 195 21.03 -9.55 12.33
CA THR A 195 21.50 -8.23 12.76
C THR A 195 22.08 -7.49 11.56
N PRO A 196 21.86 -6.17 11.45
CA PRO A 196 22.39 -5.39 10.34
C PRO A 196 23.91 -5.47 10.27
N ASN A 197 24.46 -5.80 9.12
CA ASN A 197 25.89 -5.79 8.87
C ASN A 197 26.22 -5.34 7.45
N SER A 198 27.41 -4.77 7.28
CA SER A 198 27.88 -4.18 6.01
C SER A 198 28.21 -5.24 4.96
N HIS A 199 28.57 -6.46 5.37
CA HIS A 199 28.91 -7.56 4.47
C HIS A 199 27.69 -8.02 3.68
N ASP A 200 26.59 -8.34 4.36
CA ASP A 200 25.34 -8.81 3.75
C ASP A 200 24.74 -7.75 2.82
N LEU A 201 24.80 -6.47 3.21
CA LEU A 201 24.36 -5.36 2.35
C LEU A 201 25.20 -5.26 1.06
N SER A 202 26.52 -5.40 1.17
CA SER A 202 27.42 -5.38 0.01
C SER A 202 27.21 -6.60 -0.89
N GLN A 203 26.97 -7.77 -0.29
CA GLN A 203 26.65 -8.98 -1.02
C GLN A 203 25.30 -8.87 -1.73
N LEU A 204 24.28 -8.31 -1.08
CA LEU A 204 22.96 -8.07 -1.68
C LEU A 204 23.07 -7.18 -2.93
N ARG A 205 23.80 -6.06 -2.84
CA ARG A 205 24.05 -5.16 -3.97
C ARG A 205 24.75 -5.87 -5.13
N THR A 206 25.74 -6.69 -4.80
CA THR A 206 26.51 -7.47 -5.79
C THR A 206 25.61 -8.49 -6.49
N LEU A 207 24.81 -9.25 -5.75
CA LEU A 207 23.87 -10.23 -6.30
C LEU A 207 22.84 -9.54 -7.19
N HIS A 208 22.24 -8.44 -6.73
CA HIS A 208 21.27 -7.69 -7.52
C HIS A 208 21.87 -7.13 -8.81
N HIS A 209 23.10 -6.62 -8.77
CA HIS A 209 23.83 -6.18 -9.97
C HIS A 209 24.05 -7.36 -10.93
N GLN A 210 24.55 -8.50 -10.44
CA GLN A 210 24.75 -9.70 -11.26
C GLN A 210 23.44 -10.20 -11.90
N HIS A 211 22.31 -10.11 -11.21
CA HIS A 211 21.00 -10.46 -11.76
C HIS A 211 20.51 -9.47 -12.82
N MET A 212 20.70 -8.16 -12.64
CA MET A 212 20.27 -7.15 -13.61
C MET A 212 21.11 -7.14 -14.89
N PHE A 213 22.37 -7.60 -14.84
CA PHE A 213 23.31 -7.52 -15.97
C PHE A 213 23.69 -8.88 -16.57
N LYS A 214 23.16 -10.01 -16.07
CA LYS A 214 23.23 -11.29 -16.80
C LYS A 214 22.29 -11.21 -18.01
N LYS A 215 22.87 -11.04 -19.21
CA LYS A 215 22.17 -11.30 -20.48
C LYS A 215 21.55 -12.70 -20.42
N PRO A 216 20.33 -12.92 -20.94
CA PRO A 216 19.94 -14.27 -21.30
C PRO A 216 20.94 -14.73 -22.35
N GLU A 217 21.84 -15.64 -21.97
CA GLU A 217 22.63 -16.36 -22.97
C GLU A 217 21.62 -16.98 -23.93
N ALA A 218 21.74 -16.57 -25.19
CA ALA A 218 20.90 -17.04 -26.26
C ALA A 218 20.91 -18.57 -26.21
N GLN A 219 19.73 -19.16 -26.00
CA GLN A 219 19.42 -20.46 -26.58
C GLN A 219 19.40 -20.27 -28.10
N GLY A 220 20.59 -20.05 -28.67
CA GLY A 220 20.85 -20.19 -30.08
C GLY A 220 20.87 -21.67 -30.38
N GLN A 221 19.72 -22.17 -30.81
CA GLN A 221 19.67 -23.34 -31.68
C GLN A 221 20.77 -23.18 -32.74
N ALA A 222 21.75 -24.09 -32.71
CA ALA A 222 22.59 -24.30 -33.89
C ALA A 222 21.68 -24.92 -34.98
N PRO A 223 21.67 -24.39 -36.22
CA PRO A 223 21.04 -25.07 -37.32
C PRO A 223 21.93 -26.23 -37.78
N ASP A 224 21.27 -27.34 -38.10
CA ASP A 224 21.69 -28.52 -38.86
C ASP A 224 23.18 -28.73 -39.19
N THR A 225 23.67 -29.90 -38.78
CA THR A 225 24.41 -30.78 -39.71
C THR A 225 24.09 -32.23 -39.42
#